data_AF-A0A1H7J164-F1
#
_entry.id   AF-A0A1H7J164-F1
#
_cell.length_a   1.000
_cell.length_b   1.000
_cell.length_c   1.000
_cell.angle_alpha   90.00
_cell.angle_beta   90.00
_cell.angle_gamma   90.00
#
_symmetry.space_group_name_H-M   'P 1'
#
loop_
_entity.id
_entity.type
_entity.pdbx_description
1 polymer ?
#
loop_
_entity_poly.entity_id
_entity_poly.type
_entity_poly.pdbx_seq_one_letter_code
_entity_poly.pdbx_strand_id
1 'polypeptide(L)' 'MENNSNSTKVKVETDYSAHEENPGPAKNAIEEKNDKGVGNTIKWVILIAVIALAIIYFFFI' A
#
# COMPACT_ATOMS: atom_id res chain seq x y z
N MET A 1 22.31 -9.10 -6.42
CA MET A 1 21.71 -7.78 -6.17
C MET A 1 20.48 -7.63 -7.05
N GLU A 2 19.40 -7.12 -6.48
CA GLU A 2 18.04 -7.01 -7.04
C GLU A 2 17.97 -6.12 -8.29
N ASN A 3 17.23 -6.56 -9.32
CA ASN A 3 16.98 -5.82 -10.56
C ASN A 3 15.63 -5.10 -10.45
N ASN A 4 15.66 -3.79 -10.21
CA ASN A 4 14.47 -2.93 -10.18
C ASN A 4 14.43 -2.01 -11.41
N SER A 5 14.00 -2.57 -12.54
CA SER A 5 13.77 -1.87 -13.81
C SER A 5 12.43 -1.11 -13.82
N ASN A 6 12.25 -0.09 -12.96
CA ASN A 6 11.09 0.81 -13.07
C ASN A 6 11.46 2.29 -12.88
N SER A 7 12.46 2.75 -13.63
CA SER A 7 12.59 4.18 -13.93
C SER A 7 11.92 4.42 -15.29
N THR A 8 10.59 4.28 -15.33
CA THR A 8 9.82 4.90 -16.40
C THR A 8 10.10 6.39 -16.30
N LYS A 9 10.81 6.93 -17.28
CA LYS A 9 11.20 8.33 -17.43
C LYS A 9 9.95 9.23 -17.29
N VAL A 10 9.58 9.57 -16.05
CA VAL A 10 8.58 10.61 -15.78
C VAL A 10 9.26 11.90 -16.21
N LYS A 11 8.90 12.39 -17.40
CA LYS A 11 9.39 13.67 -17.88
C LYS A 11 8.99 14.71 -16.84
N VAL A 12 9.96 15.44 -16.31
CA VAL A 12 9.69 16.56 -15.42
C VAL A 12 8.76 17.50 -16.19
N GLU A 13 7.56 17.70 -15.66
CA GLU A 13 6.55 18.55 -16.25
C GLU A 13 7.08 19.98 -16.27
N THR A 14 7.12 20.60 -17.45
CA THR A 14 7.68 21.94 -17.63
C THR A 14 6.60 23.03 -17.73
N ASP A 15 5.33 22.63 -17.81
CA ASP A 15 4.19 23.52 -17.98
C ASP A 15 3.23 23.40 -16.79
N TYR A 16 3.74 23.73 -15.60
CA TYR A 16 2.97 23.72 -14.36
C TYR A 16 1.80 24.73 -14.40
N SER A 17 1.92 25.81 -15.18
CA SER A 17 0.90 26.86 -15.31
C SER A 17 -0.41 26.36 -15.95
N ALA A 18 -0.35 25.35 -16.83
CA ALA A 18 -1.54 24.76 -17.45
C ALA A 18 -2.46 24.00 -16.47
N HIS A 19 -1.98 23.71 -15.27
CA HIS A 19 -2.73 22.97 -14.24
C HIS A 19 -3.10 23.85 -13.03
N GLU A 20 -2.86 25.18 -13.09
CA GLU A 20 -3.20 26.14 -12.03
C GLU A 20 -4.73 26.27 -11.80
N GLU A 21 -5.54 26.15 -12.86
CA GLU A 21 -7.00 26.30 -12.77
C GLU A 21 -7.70 25.09 -12.13
N ASN A 22 -7.03 23.93 -12.07
CA ASN A 22 -7.54 22.73 -11.43
C ASN A 22 -6.40 21.97 -10.74
N PRO A 23 -5.95 22.44 -9.56
CA PRO A 23 -4.82 21.88 -8.81
C PRO A 23 -5.14 20.51 -8.18
N GLY A 24 -6.26 19.89 -8.56
CA GLY A 24 -6.68 18.60 -8.07
C GLY A 24 -5.66 17.50 -8.38
N PRO A 25 -5.56 16.47 -7.53
CA PRO A 25 -4.68 15.34 -7.78
C PRO A 25 -4.98 14.72 -9.14
N ALA A 26 -3.93 14.34 -9.87
CA ALA A 26 -4.06 13.71 -11.17
C ALA A 26 -5.03 12.53 -11.10
N LYS A 27 -5.86 12.31 -12.12
CA LYS A 27 -6.96 11.31 -12.11
C LYS A 27 -6.47 9.92 -11.69
N ASN A 28 -5.27 9.56 -12.12
CA ASN A 28 -4.51 8.36 -11.78
C ASN A 28 -4.19 8.21 -10.27
N ALA A 29 -4.01 9.30 -9.52
CA ALA A 29 -3.86 9.26 -8.06
C ALA A 29 -5.22 9.07 -7.34
N ILE A 30 -6.33 9.40 -8.00
CA ILE A 30 -7.69 9.17 -7.48
C ILE A 30 -8.14 7.73 -7.82
N GLU A 31 -7.77 7.25 -8.99
CA GLU A 31 -8.12 5.92 -9.53
C GLU A 31 -7.13 4.82 -9.10
N GLU A 32 -6.06 5.16 -8.40
CA GLU A 32 -5.07 4.19 -7.94
C GLU A 32 -5.78 3.14 -7.05
N LYS A 33 -5.73 1.88 -7.49
CA LYS A 33 -6.33 0.76 -6.76
C LYS A 33 -5.61 0.62 -5.42
N ASN A 34 -6.21 1.22 -4.40
CA ASN A 34 -5.73 1.06 -3.05
C ASN A 34 -6.03 -0.37 -2.61
N ASP A 35 -4.99 -1.20 -2.53
CA ASP A 35 -5.06 -2.58 -2.05
C ASP A 35 -5.21 -2.61 -0.50
N LYS A 36 -6.24 -1.91 -0.02
CA LYS A 36 -6.63 -1.82 1.39
C LYS A 36 -6.94 -3.20 1.99
N GLY A 37 -7.15 -4.21 1.14
CA GLY A 37 -7.47 -5.58 1.54
C GLY A 37 -6.33 -6.24 2.31
N VAL A 38 -5.08 -6.06 1.87
CA VAL A 38 -3.92 -6.70 2.49
C VAL A 38 -3.68 -6.15 3.89
N GLY A 39 -3.71 -4.82 4.06
CA GLY A 39 -3.50 -4.18 5.35
C GLY A 39 -4.54 -4.54 6.42
N ASN A 40 -5.80 -4.77 6.02
CA ASN A 40 -6.84 -5.24 6.95
C ASN A 40 -6.68 -6.73 7.27
N THR A 41 -6.40 -7.56 6.26
CA THR A 41 -6.24 -9.01 6.41
C THR A 41 -5.09 -9.35 7.34
N ILE A 42 -3.94 -8.68 7.23
CA ILE A 42 -2.76 -8.92 8.06
C ILE A 42 -3.06 -8.75 9.55
N LYS A 43 -3.87 -7.75 9.93
CA LYS A 43 -4.24 -7.50 11.34
C LYS A 43 -5.00 -8.68 11.93
N TRP A 44 -5.94 -9.24 11.17
CA TRP A 44 -6.73 -10.40 11.60
C TRP A 44 -5.90 -11.67 11.70
N VAL A 45 -5.00 -11.90 10.73
CA VAL A 45 -4.08 -13.04 10.75
C VAL A 45 -3.19 -13.02 12.00
N ILE A 46 -2.62 -11.86 12.32
CA ILE A 46 -1.77 -11.69 13.51
C ILE A 46 -2.58 -11.95 14.80
N LEU A 47 -3.80 -11.41 14.88
CA LEU A 47 -4.67 -11.63 16.05
C LEU A 47 -4.97 -13.12 16.28
N ILE A 48 -5.34 -13.83 15.21
CA ILE A 48 -5.63 -15.28 15.28
C ILE A 48 -4.38 -16.05 15.68
N ALA A 49 -3.21 -15.71 15.15
CA ALA A 49 -1.95 -16.39 15.48
C ALA A 49 -1.60 -16.24 16.97
N VAL A 50 -1.79 -15.05 17.55
CA VAL A 50 -1.55 -14.82 18.99
C VAL A 50 -2.50 -15.65 19.86
N ILE A 51 -3.77 -15.73 19.50
CA ILE A 51 -4.76 -16.55 20.23
C ILE A 51 -4.39 -18.03 20.14
N ALA A 52 -4.04 -18.52 18.95
CA ALA A 52 -3.63 -19.91 18.77
C ALA A 52 -2.38 -20.26 19.59
N LEU A 53 -1.39 -19.38 19.62
CA LEU A 53 -0.20 -19.54 20.46
C LEU A 53 -0.54 -19.54 21.96
N ALA A 54 -1.44 -18.65 22.40
CA ALA A 54 -1.89 -18.61 23.78
C ALA A 54 -2.60 -19.90 24.20
N ILE A 55 -3.45 -20.46 23.32
CA ILE A 55 -4.11 -21.75 23.56
C ILE A 55 -3.06 -22.86 23.67
N ILE A 56 -2.12 -22.95 22.74
CA ILE A 56 -1.06 -23.97 22.78
C ILE A 56 -0.27 -23.85 24.08
N TYR A 57 0.11 -22.63 24.47
CA TYR A 57 0.82 -22.40 25.72
C TYR A 57 0.01 -22.88 26.94
N PHE A 58 -1.27 -22.55 27.03
CA PHE A 58 -2.09 -22.87 28.20
C PHE A 58 -2.43 -24.36 28.37
N PHE A 59 -2.43 -25.11 27.26
CA PHE A 59 -2.79 -26.53 27.27
C PHE A 59 -1.58 -27.48 27.24
N PHE A 60 -0.41 -27.03 26.76
CA PHE A 60 0.77 -27.88 26.59
C PHE A 60 1.97 -27.49 27.47
N ILE A 61 1.93 -26.32 28.12
CA ILE A 61 2.90 -25.87 29.14
C ILE A 61 2.21 -25.83 30.50
#